data_AF-A0A2G9HZN9-F1
#
_entry.id   AF-A0A2G9HZN9-F1
#
_cell.length_a   1.000
_cell.length_b   1.000
_cell.length_c   1.000
_cell.angle_alpha   90.00
_cell.angle_beta   90.00
_cell.angle_gamma   90.00
#
_symmetry.space_group_name_H-M   'P 1'
#
loop_
_entity.id
_entity.type
_entity.pdbx_description
1 polymer ?
#
loop_
_entity_poly.entity_id
_entity_poly.type
_entity_poly.pdbx_seq_one_letter_code
_entity_poly.pdbx_strand_id
1 'polypeptide(L)'
;MGRHGTSSVGEDPALDQFMEAYCEMLTKYEQELSKPFKEAMVFLSRIECQFKALTLSPSGSGCVDAMERNGSSEEDVDVNNSFIDPQAEDGELKGQLLRKYSGYLGSLKQEFMKKRKKGKLPKEARQQLLDWWSRHYKWPYPSESQKLALAESTGLDQKQINNWFINQRKRHWKPSEDMQFVVMDATHPHYYMDSVLGNPFPMDISPALL
;
A
#
# COMPACT_ATOMS: atom_id res chain seq x y z
N MET A 1 9.38 19.21 64.62
CA MET A 1 8.20 19.71 63.88
C MET A 1 8.06 18.88 62.61
N GLY A 2 7.01 18.06 62.53
CA GLY A 2 6.58 17.42 61.28
C GLY A 2 5.90 18.44 60.35
N ARG A 3 5.57 18.16 59.10
CA ARG A 3 5.23 16.89 58.46
C ARG A 3 5.71 16.91 57.00
N HIS A 4 6.11 15.74 56.52
CA HIS A 4 6.22 15.42 55.10
C HIS A 4 4.84 15.55 54.44
N GLY A 5 4.75 16.30 53.34
CA GLY A 5 3.60 16.28 52.45
C GLY A 5 3.61 15.00 51.63
N THR A 6 2.93 13.97 52.11
CA THR A 6 2.57 12.82 51.31
C THR A 6 1.27 13.18 50.58
N SER A 7 1.34 13.63 49.33
CA SER A 7 0.15 13.68 48.46
C SER A 7 -0.36 12.25 48.32
N SER A 8 -1.45 11.93 49.03
CA SER A 8 -2.12 10.65 48.92
C SER A 8 -3.11 10.70 47.76
N VAL A 9 -3.11 9.66 46.92
CA VAL A 9 -4.23 9.32 46.04
C VAL A 9 -5.54 9.41 46.83
N GLY A 10 -6.55 10.13 46.32
CA GLY A 10 -7.84 10.30 46.99
C GLY A 10 -8.17 11.71 47.52
N GLU A 11 -7.33 12.73 47.35
CA GLU A 11 -7.68 14.12 47.73
C GLU A 11 -8.71 14.76 46.77
N ASP A 12 -8.74 14.34 45.51
CA ASP A 12 -9.72 14.76 44.50
C ASP A 12 -10.23 13.56 43.69
N PRO A 13 -11.36 12.96 44.09
CA PRO A 13 -11.95 11.82 43.41
C PRO A 13 -12.31 12.07 41.95
N ALA A 14 -12.58 13.33 41.57
CA ALA A 14 -12.91 13.67 40.19
C ALA A 14 -11.65 13.64 39.30
N LEU A 15 -10.52 14.13 39.84
CA LEU A 15 -9.22 14.03 39.16
C LEU A 15 -8.76 12.58 39.07
N ASP A 16 -8.91 11.80 40.14
CA ASP A 16 -8.52 10.37 40.15
C ASP A 16 -9.30 9.60 39.08
N GLN A 17 -10.62 9.80 38.99
CA GLN A 17 -11.46 9.18 37.95
C GLN A 17 -11.06 9.62 36.53
N PHE A 18 -10.71 10.90 36.34
CA PHE A 18 -10.21 11.38 35.05
C PHE A 18 -8.87 10.73 34.67
N MET A 19 -7.95 10.64 35.63
CA MET A 19 -6.63 10.02 35.43
C MET A 19 -6.75 8.53 35.14
N GLU A 20 -7.68 7.82 35.79
CA GLU A 20 -8.01 6.42 35.49
C GLU A 20 -8.55 6.27 34.07
N ALA A 21 -9.56 7.06 33.68
CA ALA A 21 -10.12 7.01 32.33
C ALA A 21 -9.09 7.35 31.24
N TYR A 22 -8.18 8.29 31.51
CA TYR A 22 -7.11 8.65 30.60
C TYR A 22 -6.07 7.52 30.47
N CYS A 23 -5.69 6.89 31.59
CA CYS A 23 -4.82 5.71 31.57
C CYS A 23 -5.44 4.56 30.77
N GLU A 24 -6.72 4.26 30.99
CA GLU A 24 -7.46 3.24 30.23
C GLU A 24 -7.49 3.54 28.73
N MET A 25 -7.72 4.81 28.36
CA MET A 25 -7.70 5.26 26.98
C MET A 25 -6.32 5.03 26.34
N LEU A 26 -5.23 5.40 27.02
CA LEU A 26 -3.87 5.17 26.53
C LEU A 26 -3.55 3.68 26.36
N THR A 27 -3.92 2.85 27.32
CA THR A 27 -3.75 1.39 27.22
C THR A 27 -4.53 0.83 26.04
N LYS A 28 -5.75 1.32 25.80
CA LYS A 28 -6.54 0.90 24.63
C LYS A 28 -5.86 1.30 23.32
N TYR A 29 -5.36 2.53 23.22
CA TYR A 29 -4.60 2.97 22.04
C TYR A 29 -3.33 2.14 21.82
N GLU A 30 -2.61 1.79 22.88
CA GLU A 30 -1.44 0.91 22.81
C GLU A 30 -1.81 -0.49 22.29
N GLN A 31 -2.93 -1.04 22.77
CA GLN A 31 -3.44 -2.33 22.30
C GLN A 31 -3.84 -2.27 20.82
N GLU A 32 -4.55 -1.22 20.41
CA GLU A 32 -4.96 -1.01 19.01
C GLU A 32 -3.76 -0.85 18.08
N LEU A 33 -2.72 -0.12 18.51
CA LEU A 33 -1.48 0.04 17.75
C LEU A 33 -0.67 -1.26 17.70
N SER A 34 -0.58 -2.01 18.80
CA SER A 34 0.25 -3.22 18.86
C SER A 34 -0.38 -4.45 18.20
N LYS A 35 -1.71 -4.50 18.09
CA LYS A 35 -2.46 -5.64 17.55
C LYS A 35 -2.04 -6.01 16.10
N PRO A 36 -2.01 -5.09 15.12
CA PRO A 36 -1.59 -5.41 13.76
C PRO A 36 -0.16 -5.96 13.68
N PHE A 37 0.76 -5.44 14.50
CA PHE A 37 2.14 -5.94 14.53
C PHE A 37 2.21 -7.36 15.07
N LYS A 38 1.50 -7.66 16.17
CA LYS A 38 1.43 -9.02 16.74
C LYS A 38 0.84 -10.00 15.73
N GLU A 39 -0.26 -9.63 15.08
CA GLU A 39 -0.89 -10.45 14.03
C GLU A 39 0.05 -10.70 12.85
N ALA A 40 0.76 -9.66 12.38
CA ALA A 40 1.74 -9.78 11.31
C ALA A 40 2.93 -10.67 11.69
N MET A 41 3.46 -10.53 12.91
CA MET A 41 4.57 -11.37 13.40
C MET A 41 4.16 -12.85 13.44
N VAL A 42 2.97 -13.16 13.96
CA VAL A 42 2.43 -14.52 13.98
C VAL A 42 2.24 -15.06 12.56
N PHE A 43 1.72 -14.24 11.64
CA PHE A 43 1.57 -14.62 10.25
C PHE A 43 2.92 -14.94 9.59
N LEU A 44 3.93 -14.08 9.76
CA LEU A 44 5.27 -14.30 9.21
C LEU A 44 5.92 -15.56 9.78
N SER A 45 5.87 -15.78 11.10
CA SER A 45 6.37 -17.01 11.71
C SER A 45 5.68 -18.26 11.16
N ARG A 46 4.38 -18.19 10.88
CA ARG A 46 3.63 -19.29 10.25
C ARG A 46 4.12 -19.58 8.83
N ILE A 47 4.38 -18.54 8.03
CA ILE A 47 4.93 -18.68 6.67
C ILE A 47 6.35 -19.25 6.72
N GLU A 48 7.20 -18.75 7.63
CA GLU A 48 8.55 -19.26 7.83
C GLU A 48 8.57 -20.75 8.21
N CYS A 49 7.67 -21.18 9.10
CA CYS A 49 7.52 -22.59 9.45
C CYS A 49 7.11 -23.45 8.25
N GLN A 50 6.17 -22.99 7.42
CA GLN A 50 5.79 -23.69 6.19
C GLN A 50 6.97 -23.81 5.22
N PHE A 51 7.76 -22.74 5.07
CA PHE A 51 8.95 -22.77 4.23
C PHE A 51 10.00 -23.77 4.76
N LYS A 52 10.26 -23.76 6.08
CA LYS A 52 11.18 -24.72 6.71
C LYS A 52 10.72 -26.17 6.53
N ALA A 53 9.41 -26.45 6.63
CA ALA A 53 8.87 -27.78 6.42
C ALA A 53 9.07 -28.27 4.97
N LEU A 54 8.91 -27.39 3.98
CA LEU A 54 9.21 -27.70 2.57
C LEU A 54 10.71 -27.93 2.34
N THR A 55 11.56 -27.18 3.03
CA THR A 55 13.02 -27.21 2.82
C THR A 55 13.73 -28.34 3.58
N LEU A 56 13.14 -28.82 4.69
CA LEU A 56 13.69 -29.90 5.53
C LEU A 56 13.05 -31.27 5.24
N SER A 57 12.40 -31.45 4.08
CA SER A 57 12.22 -32.81 3.57
C SER A 57 13.58 -33.49 3.55
N PRO A 58 13.76 -34.68 4.15
CA PRO A 58 15.08 -35.27 4.34
C PRO A 58 15.58 -35.75 2.98
N SER A 59 16.23 -34.87 2.23
CA SER A 59 17.24 -35.30 1.28
C SER A 59 18.29 -36.00 2.11
N GLY A 60 18.25 -37.34 2.02
CA GLY A 60 19.15 -38.24 2.70
C GLY A 60 20.58 -37.72 2.61
N SER A 61 21.24 -37.76 3.77
CA SER A 61 22.67 -37.64 3.92
C SER A 61 23.35 -38.62 2.95
N GLY A 62 23.70 -38.14 1.77
CA GLY A 62 24.61 -38.79 0.85
C GLY A 62 26.02 -38.52 1.34
N CYS A 63 26.46 -39.27 2.35
CA CYS A 63 27.89 -39.49 2.58
C CYS A 63 28.36 -40.54 1.57
N VAL A 64 29.13 -40.14 0.57
CA VAL A 64 30.07 -41.04 -0.13
C VAL A 64 31.09 -40.19 -0.87
N ASP A 65 32.18 -39.90 -0.18
CA ASP A 65 33.49 -39.77 -0.80
C ASP A 65 34.41 -40.71 0.00
N ALA A 66 34.49 -41.97 -0.46
CA ALA A 66 35.53 -42.91 -0.04
C ALA A 66 35.62 -44.06 -1.05
N MET A 67 36.73 -44.02 -1.78
CA MET A 67 37.27 -45.03 -2.67
C MET A 67 37.45 -46.41 -2.00
N GLU A 68 37.42 -47.45 -2.84
CA GLU A 68 37.87 -48.84 -2.64
C GLU A 68 36.94 -49.83 -1.93
N ARG A 69 36.60 -50.93 -2.65
CA ARG A 69 36.98 -52.33 -2.33
C ARG A 69 35.88 -53.38 -2.57
N ASN A 70 36.03 -54.12 -3.69
CA ASN A 70 35.98 -55.59 -3.86
C ASN A 70 34.87 -56.47 -3.23
N GLY A 71 34.28 -57.34 -4.06
CA GLY A 71 33.64 -58.64 -3.72
C GLY A 71 32.16 -58.73 -4.14
N SER A 72 31.77 -59.42 -5.23
CA SER A 72 31.58 -60.87 -5.43
C SER A 72 30.19 -61.40 -5.04
N SER A 73 29.57 -62.13 -5.99
CA SER A 73 28.56 -63.20 -5.87
C SER A 73 27.09 -62.92 -5.49
N GLU A 74 26.25 -63.14 -6.53
CA GLU A 74 25.02 -63.96 -6.66
C GLU A 74 23.78 -63.86 -5.73
N GLU A 75 22.63 -64.06 -6.42
CA GLU A 75 21.30 -64.58 -6.06
C GLU A 75 20.24 -63.80 -5.23
N ASP A 76 19.10 -63.60 -5.91
CA ASP A 76 17.67 -63.67 -5.53
C ASP A 76 17.13 -62.97 -4.27
N VAL A 77 16.12 -62.09 -4.45
CA VAL A 77 14.71 -62.35 -4.06
C VAL A 77 13.77 -61.23 -4.53
N ASP A 78 12.70 -61.62 -5.23
CA ASP A 78 11.48 -60.86 -5.43
C ASP A 78 10.71 -60.73 -4.11
N VAL A 79 10.53 -59.50 -3.63
CA VAL A 79 9.44 -59.17 -2.71
C VAL A 79 8.83 -57.85 -3.15
N ASN A 80 7.83 -57.98 -4.03
CA ASN A 80 6.77 -57.00 -4.20
C ASN A 80 6.20 -56.56 -2.83
N ASN A 81 6.72 -55.46 -2.31
CA ASN A 81 6.03 -54.64 -1.33
C ASN A 81 5.78 -53.29 -1.99
N SER A 82 4.60 -53.15 -2.59
CA SER A 82 4.06 -51.89 -3.11
C SER A 82 3.94 -50.87 -1.96
N PHE A 83 5.06 -50.27 -1.57
CA PHE A 83 5.08 -49.04 -0.79
C PHE A 83 4.74 -47.93 -1.78
N ILE A 84 3.44 -47.68 -1.95
CA ILE A 84 2.95 -46.53 -2.71
C ILE A 84 3.45 -45.30 -1.97
N ASP A 85 4.49 -44.69 -2.53
CA ASP A 85 5.00 -43.39 -2.10
C ASP A 85 3.91 -42.34 -2.38
N PRO A 86 3.27 -41.76 -1.34
CA PRO A 86 2.24 -40.74 -1.51
C PRO A 86 2.76 -39.49 -2.25
N GLN A 87 4.08 -39.32 -2.33
CA GLN A 87 4.74 -38.21 -3.03
C GLN A 87 4.90 -38.48 -4.53
N ALA A 88 5.01 -39.74 -4.94
CA ALA A 88 5.08 -40.14 -6.34
C ALA A 88 3.74 -39.89 -7.07
N GLU A 89 2.62 -40.14 -6.40
CA GLU A 89 1.28 -39.86 -6.93
C GLU A 89 1.02 -38.35 -7.12
N ASP A 90 1.50 -37.49 -6.21
CA ASP A 90 1.35 -36.03 -6.32
C ASP A 90 2.18 -35.47 -7.49
N GLY A 91 3.39 -36.02 -7.70
CA GLY A 91 4.23 -35.70 -8.86
C GLY A 91 3.58 -36.11 -10.18
N GLU A 92 2.95 -37.29 -10.22
CA GLU A 92 2.24 -37.78 -11.40
C GLU A 92 0.96 -36.97 -11.68
N LEU A 93 0.17 -36.66 -10.64
CA LEU A 93 -1.03 -35.84 -10.76
C LEU A 93 -0.69 -34.43 -11.24
N LYS A 94 0.37 -33.82 -10.71
CA LYS A 94 0.90 -32.54 -11.17
C LYS A 94 1.33 -32.60 -12.63
N GLY A 95 2.04 -33.66 -13.02
CA GLY A 95 2.44 -33.90 -14.41
C GLY A 95 1.24 -34.05 -15.35
N GLN A 96 0.21 -34.78 -14.93
CA GLN A 96 -1.04 -34.93 -15.68
C GLN A 96 -1.80 -33.61 -15.79
N LEU A 97 -1.91 -32.83 -14.71
CA LEU A 97 -2.53 -31.51 -14.72
C LEU A 97 -1.80 -30.55 -15.65
N LEU A 98 -0.48 -30.45 -15.54
CA LEU A 98 0.33 -29.61 -16.43
C LEU A 98 0.16 -30.03 -17.89
N ARG A 99 0.17 -31.33 -18.19
CA ARG A 99 -0.04 -31.82 -19.56
C ARG A 99 -1.42 -31.43 -20.08
N LYS A 100 -2.49 -31.69 -19.31
CA LYS A 100 -3.89 -31.41 -19.65
C LYS A 100 -4.16 -29.92 -19.86
N TYR A 101 -3.58 -29.06 -19.03
CA TYR A 101 -3.85 -27.62 -19.05
C TYR A 101 -2.73 -26.79 -19.71
N SER A 102 -1.63 -27.39 -20.15
CA SER A 102 -0.47 -26.68 -20.74
C SER A 102 -0.86 -25.70 -21.85
N GLY A 103 -1.70 -26.13 -22.79
CA GLY A 103 -2.19 -25.29 -23.88
C GLY A 103 -3.05 -24.13 -23.40
N TYR A 104 -3.94 -24.37 -22.42
CA TYR A 104 -4.78 -23.33 -21.83
C TYR A 104 -3.95 -22.32 -21.03
N LEU A 105 -3.01 -22.79 -20.21
CA LEU A 105 -2.04 -21.96 -19.48
C LEU A 105 -1.19 -21.12 -20.43
N GLY A 106 -0.75 -21.70 -21.56
CA GLY A 106 -0.02 -21.01 -22.60
C GLY A 106 -0.85 -19.91 -23.27
N SER A 107 -2.09 -20.21 -23.65
CA SER A 107 -3.03 -19.25 -24.23
C SER A 107 -3.35 -18.12 -23.25
N LEU A 108 -3.65 -18.45 -21.99
CA LEU A 108 -3.95 -17.48 -20.94
C LEU A 108 -2.75 -16.57 -20.65
N LYS A 109 -1.53 -17.14 -20.56
CA LYS A 109 -0.30 -16.37 -20.44
C LYS A 109 -0.10 -15.44 -21.64
N GLN A 110 -0.43 -15.90 -22.85
CA GLN A 110 -0.34 -15.07 -24.05
C GLN A 110 -1.37 -13.94 -24.04
N GLU A 111 -2.61 -14.17 -23.60
CA GLU A 111 -3.63 -13.12 -23.43
C GLU A 111 -3.17 -12.05 -22.41
N PHE A 112 -2.58 -12.47 -21.27
CA PHE A 112 -2.03 -11.52 -20.29
C PHE A 112 -0.78 -10.78 -20.80
N MET A 113 0.05 -11.44 -21.61
CA MET A 113 1.28 -10.86 -22.17
C MET A 113 1.03 -9.99 -23.41
N LYS A 114 -0.15 -10.06 -24.03
CA LYS A 114 -0.59 -9.09 -25.05
C LYS A 114 -0.73 -7.72 -24.39
N LYS A 115 0.38 -7.00 -24.27
CA LYS A 115 0.39 -5.57 -23.90
C LYS A 115 -0.62 -4.86 -24.79
N ARG A 116 -1.69 -4.32 -24.16
CA ARG A 116 -2.72 -3.53 -24.86
C ARG A 116 -2.01 -2.51 -25.75
N LYS A 117 -2.46 -2.40 -27.01
CA LYS A 117 -1.80 -1.59 -28.06
C LYS A 117 -1.34 -0.24 -27.49
N LYS A 118 -0.03 -0.04 -27.48
CA LYS A 118 0.63 1.18 -27.00
C LYS A 118 0.10 2.37 -27.79
N GLY A 119 -0.58 3.31 -27.11
CA GLY A 119 -0.83 4.64 -27.68
C GLY A 119 -2.15 5.29 -27.31
N LYS A 120 -3.21 4.54 -26.94
CA LYS A 120 -4.48 5.14 -26.52
C LYS A 120 -5.04 4.43 -25.30
N LEU A 121 -5.46 5.22 -24.30
CA LEU A 121 -6.16 4.71 -23.13
C LEU A 121 -7.49 4.03 -23.57
N PRO A 122 -7.96 3.00 -22.85
CA PRO A 122 -9.27 2.39 -23.04
C PRO A 122 -10.38 3.46 -23.07
N LYS A 123 -11.45 3.24 -23.84
CA LYS A 123 -12.52 4.24 -23.99
C LYS A 123 -13.22 4.49 -22.65
N GLU A 124 -13.44 3.43 -21.91
CA GLU A 124 -14.09 3.38 -20.59
C GLU A 124 -13.25 4.17 -19.59
N ALA A 125 -11.95 3.87 -19.52
CA ALA A 125 -10.99 4.60 -18.69
C ALA A 125 -10.96 6.09 -19.03
N ARG A 126 -10.94 6.45 -20.32
CA ARG A 126 -10.98 7.85 -20.75
C ARG A 126 -12.28 8.53 -20.31
N GLN A 127 -13.42 7.85 -20.42
CA GLN A 127 -14.72 8.42 -20.05
C GLN A 127 -14.76 8.77 -18.56
N GLN A 128 -14.25 7.90 -17.69
CA GLN A 128 -14.16 8.17 -16.26
C GLN A 128 -13.25 9.37 -15.96
N LEU A 129 -12.11 9.48 -16.65
CA LEU A 129 -11.20 10.63 -16.48
C LEU A 129 -11.83 11.94 -16.95
N LEU A 130 -12.58 11.92 -18.06
CA LEU A 130 -13.33 13.08 -18.56
C LEU A 130 -14.47 13.48 -17.64
N ASP A 131 -15.16 12.52 -17.05
CA ASP A 131 -16.21 12.75 -16.07
C ASP A 131 -15.65 13.46 -14.82
N TRP A 132 -14.56 12.94 -14.23
CA TRP A 132 -13.86 13.63 -13.14
C TRP A 132 -13.42 15.04 -13.55
N TRP A 133 -12.83 15.18 -14.74
CA TRP A 133 -12.37 16.45 -15.29
C TRP A 133 -13.50 17.49 -15.38
N SER A 134 -14.66 17.09 -15.88
CA SER A 134 -15.81 18.00 -16.05
C SER A 134 -16.29 18.59 -14.72
N ARG A 135 -16.30 17.78 -13.65
CA ARG A 135 -16.68 18.20 -12.30
C ARG A 135 -15.64 19.13 -11.66
N HIS A 136 -14.38 19.00 -12.05
CA HIS A 136 -13.24 19.74 -11.47
C HIS A 136 -12.62 20.72 -12.48
N TYR A 137 -13.36 21.15 -13.50
CA TYR A 137 -12.79 21.96 -14.59
C TYR A 137 -12.16 23.27 -14.12
N LYS A 138 -12.71 23.88 -13.06
CA LYS A 138 -12.15 25.11 -12.45
C LYS A 138 -10.75 24.89 -11.88
N TRP A 139 -10.53 23.75 -11.20
CA TRP A 139 -9.25 23.39 -10.59
C TRP A 139 -8.91 21.92 -10.85
N PRO A 140 -8.42 21.57 -12.06
CA PRO A 140 -8.26 20.19 -12.49
C PRO A 140 -6.93 19.57 -12.00
N TYR A 141 -6.70 19.65 -10.69
CA TYR A 141 -5.55 19.11 -9.99
C TYR A 141 -6.03 18.08 -8.97
N PRO A 142 -6.18 16.79 -9.35
CA PRO A 142 -6.58 15.75 -8.42
C PRO A 142 -5.52 15.58 -7.31
N SER A 143 -5.96 15.37 -6.08
CA SER A 143 -5.10 14.98 -4.97
C SER A 143 -4.48 13.60 -5.20
N GLU A 144 -3.46 13.23 -4.42
CA GLU A 144 -2.86 11.89 -4.52
C GLU A 144 -3.89 10.77 -4.27
N SER A 145 -4.78 10.94 -3.28
CA SER A 145 -5.87 9.99 -3.02
C SER A 145 -6.84 9.88 -4.19
N GLN A 146 -7.20 11.00 -4.83
CA GLN A 146 -8.06 10.98 -6.01
C GLN A 146 -7.37 10.32 -7.20
N LYS A 147 -6.07 10.53 -7.39
CA LYS A 147 -5.30 9.83 -8.44
C LYS A 147 -5.27 8.32 -8.21
N LEU A 148 -5.13 7.88 -6.96
CA LEU A 148 -5.18 6.46 -6.60
C LEU A 148 -6.56 5.86 -6.89
N ALA A 149 -7.64 6.54 -6.48
CA ALA A 149 -9.01 6.09 -6.75
C ALA A 149 -9.31 6.03 -8.27
N LEU A 150 -8.79 6.99 -9.05
CA LEU A 150 -8.90 6.97 -10.51
C LEU A 150 -8.08 5.84 -11.13
N ALA A 151 -6.89 5.54 -10.62
CA ALA A 151 -6.08 4.42 -11.08
C ALA A 151 -6.80 3.08 -10.86
N GLU A 152 -7.37 2.88 -9.66
CA GLU A 152 -8.11 1.69 -9.29
C GLU A 152 -9.36 1.49 -10.18
N SER A 153 -10.18 2.53 -10.33
CA SER A 153 -11.42 2.46 -11.12
C SER A 153 -11.20 2.30 -12.63
N THR A 154 -10.12 2.87 -13.16
CA THR A 154 -9.81 2.82 -14.61
C THR A 154 -8.92 1.64 -15.01
N GLY A 155 -8.28 0.98 -14.03
CA GLY A 155 -7.24 -0.04 -14.27
C GLY A 155 -5.98 0.53 -14.94
N LEU A 156 -5.71 1.82 -14.74
CA LEU A 156 -4.52 2.50 -15.28
C LEU A 156 -3.48 2.71 -14.17
N ASP A 157 -2.21 2.74 -14.56
CA ASP A 157 -1.14 3.09 -13.63
C ASP A 157 -1.27 4.56 -13.22
N GLN A 158 -0.88 4.89 -11.98
CA GLN A 158 -0.88 6.27 -11.48
C GLN A 158 -0.06 7.22 -12.38
N LYS A 159 1.01 6.73 -13.02
CA LYS A 159 1.78 7.47 -14.02
C LYS A 159 0.94 7.83 -15.26
N GLN A 160 0.09 6.91 -15.73
CA GLN A 160 -0.81 7.15 -16.86
C GLN A 160 -1.89 8.18 -16.49
N ILE A 161 -2.43 8.11 -15.27
CA ILE A 161 -3.35 9.11 -14.73
C ILE A 161 -2.70 10.50 -14.71
N ASN A 162 -1.51 10.61 -14.11
CA ASN A 162 -0.75 11.87 -14.05
C ASN A 162 -0.51 12.46 -15.45
N ASN A 163 0.00 11.64 -16.37
CA ASN A 163 0.28 12.06 -17.74
C ASN A 163 -1.00 12.48 -18.48
N TRP A 164 -2.13 11.82 -18.22
CA TRP A 164 -3.40 12.20 -18.83
C TRP A 164 -3.83 13.58 -18.34
N PHE A 165 -3.83 13.85 -17.04
CA PHE A 165 -4.22 15.15 -16.49
C PHE A 165 -3.30 16.29 -16.91
N ILE A 166 -1.98 16.05 -16.99
CA ILE A 166 -1.03 17.04 -17.50
C ILE A 166 -1.36 17.40 -18.96
N ASN A 167 -1.55 16.38 -19.81
CA ASN A 167 -1.87 16.60 -21.22
C ASN A 167 -3.26 17.22 -21.41
N GLN A 168 -4.23 16.83 -20.58
CA GLN A 168 -5.59 17.35 -20.63
C GLN A 168 -5.63 18.83 -20.26
N ARG A 169 -4.93 19.23 -19.19
CA ARG A 169 -4.73 20.65 -18.83
C ARG A 169 -4.09 21.43 -19.96
N LYS A 170 -2.96 20.94 -20.48
CA LYS A 170 -2.23 21.62 -21.56
C LYS A 170 -3.08 21.86 -22.80
N ARG A 171 -4.04 20.97 -23.12
CA ARG A 171 -4.87 21.06 -24.33
C ARG A 171 -6.20 21.78 -24.13
N HIS A 172 -6.79 21.67 -22.94
CA HIS A 172 -8.21 22.01 -22.74
C HIS A 172 -8.48 22.92 -21.57
N TRP A 173 -7.49 23.22 -20.71
CA TRP A 173 -7.71 24.13 -19.59
C TRP A 173 -7.37 25.55 -19.97
N LYS A 174 -8.37 26.43 -19.91
CA LYS A 174 -8.24 27.87 -20.02
C LYS A 174 -8.68 28.46 -18.68
N PRO A 175 -7.77 28.98 -17.84
CA PRO A 175 -8.15 29.73 -16.65
C PRO A 175 -9.09 30.85 -17.06
N SER A 176 -10.24 31.01 -16.39
CA SER A 176 -11.09 32.18 -16.62
C SER A 176 -10.36 33.45 -16.19
N GLU A 177 -10.79 34.61 -16.70
CA GLU A 177 -10.18 35.91 -16.37
C GLU A 177 -10.11 36.16 -14.84
N ASP A 178 -11.11 35.70 -14.08
CA ASP A 178 -11.12 35.77 -12.60
C ASP A 178 -9.99 34.98 -11.91
N MET A 179 -9.39 33.99 -12.58
CA MET A 179 -8.27 33.21 -12.05
C MET A 179 -6.90 33.75 -12.49
N GLN A 180 -6.85 34.63 -13.50
CA GLN A 180 -5.61 35.25 -13.97
C GLN A 180 -5.01 36.20 -12.91
N PHE A 181 -5.85 36.74 -12.02
CA PHE A 181 -5.41 37.65 -10.97
C PHE A 181 -4.52 36.97 -9.91
N VAL A 182 -4.64 35.66 -9.71
CA VAL A 182 -3.89 34.93 -8.66
C VAL A 182 -2.44 34.61 -9.10
N VAL A 183 -2.09 34.78 -10.39
CA VAL A 183 -0.77 34.37 -10.93
C VAL A 183 0.07 35.57 -11.41
N MET A 184 -0.35 36.82 -11.18
CA MET A 184 0.53 37.98 -11.28
C MET A 184 1.18 38.26 -9.93
N ASP A 185 2.32 37.62 -9.66
CA ASP A 185 3.53 38.35 -9.23
C ASP A 185 4.78 37.46 -9.31
N ALA A 186 5.50 37.52 -10.44
CA ALA A 186 6.86 36.99 -10.54
C ALA A 186 7.72 37.69 -11.63
N THR A 187 7.17 38.67 -12.36
CA THR A 187 7.87 39.30 -13.50
C THR A 187 7.80 40.83 -13.54
N HIS A 188 7.51 41.51 -12.42
CA HIS A 188 7.73 42.96 -12.30
C HIS A 188 8.84 43.27 -11.29
N PRO A 189 10.12 43.29 -11.70
CA PRO A 189 11.23 43.64 -10.82
C PRO A 189 11.41 45.15 -10.58
N HIS A 190 10.36 45.97 -10.64
CA HIS A 190 10.40 47.40 -10.28
C HIS A 190 8.96 47.91 -10.06
N TYR A 191 8.77 48.77 -9.06
CA TYR A 191 7.50 49.30 -8.50
C TYR A 191 6.85 48.52 -7.34
N TYR A 192 7.58 48.33 -6.24
CA TYR A 192 6.97 48.45 -4.90
C TYR A 192 8.04 48.77 -3.84
N MET A 193 8.67 49.93 -3.96
CA MET A 193 9.42 50.57 -2.87
C MET A 193 9.02 52.05 -2.82
N ASP A 194 7.70 52.31 -2.78
CA ASP A 194 7.19 53.66 -2.49
C ASP A 194 5.77 53.59 -1.90
N SER A 195 5.65 52.99 -0.72
CA SER A 195 4.46 53.09 0.13
C SER A 195 4.82 52.99 1.61
N VAL A 196 5.98 53.56 1.97
CA VAL A 196 6.23 54.02 3.35
C VAL A 196 5.70 55.44 3.38
N LEU A 197 4.47 55.59 3.90
CA LEU A 197 3.74 56.81 4.31
C LEU A 197 2.32 56.84 3.72
N GLY A 198 1.35 56.28 4.44
CA GLY A 198 -0.07 56.48 4.12
C GLY A 198 -0.97 55.35 4.62
N ASN A 199 -1.23 55.32 5.93
CA ASN A 199 -2.14 54.40 6.58
C ASN A 199 -3.61 54.70 6.15
N PRO A 200 -4.37 53.79 5.49
CA PRO A 200 -5.68 54.14 4.94
C PRO A 200 -6.87 53.42 5.60
N PHE A 201 -6.86 53.16 6.91
CA PHE A 201 -8.07 52.71 7.61
C PHE A 201 -8.17 53.29 9.04
N PRO A 202 -9.10 54.22 9.32
CA PRO A 202 -9.46 54.61 10.67
C PRO A 202 -10.37 53.52 11.28
N MET A 203 -9.98 53.01 12.46
CA MET A 203 -10.83 52.15 13.30
C MET A 203 -11.94 53.00 13.92
N ASP A 204 -13.17 52.83 13.44
CA ASP A 204 -14.36 53.43 14.03
C ASP A 204 -14.75 52.63 15.28
N ILE A 205 -14.54 53.20 16.46
CA ILE A 205 -15.05 52.69 17.74
C ILE A 205 -16.22 53.61 18.12
N SER A 206 -17.45 53.09 17.98
CA SER A 206 -18.63 53.72 18.58
C SER A 206 -18.61 53.54 20.10
N PRO A 207 -18.81 54.59 20.92
CA PRO A 207 -19.08 54.43 22.34
C PRO A 207 -20.58 54.34 22.61
N ALA A 208 -20.96 53.36 23.42
CA ALA A 208 -22.27 53.27 24.06
C ALA A 208 -22.40 54.39 25.11
N LEU A 209 -23.51 55.11 25.08
CA LEU A 209 -24.03 55.90 26.19
C LEU A 209 -25.46 55.43 26.49
N LEU A 210 -25.62 54.73 27.62
CA LEU A 210 -26.63 54.98 28.66
C LEU A 210 -26.26 54.17 29.91
#